data_AF-A0A401NLS2-F1
#
_entry.id   AF-A0A401NLS2-F1
#
_cell.length_a   1.000
_cell.length_b   1.000
_cell.length_c   1.000
_cell.angle_alpha   90.00
_cell.angle_beta   90.00
_cell.angle_gamma   90.00
#
_symmetry.space_group_name_H-M   'P 1'
#
loop_
_entity.id
_entity.type
_entity.pdbx_description
1 polymer ?
#
loop_
_entity_poly.entity_id
_entity_poly.type
_entity_poly.pdbx_seq_one_letter_code
_entity_poly.pdbx_strand_id
1 'polypeptide(L)'
;MLSSTASFVLSCGWTGGITESRKGRYPLWPEWNEADVNAEKWDLTKPIKEKEKSIKSPNLILFEDPEGKIELPPSLKIYTWRRPHEFITEKLPVVIERETSFDLIAANEHIMASELMRWIISEIIMLWATCQDTKLNDKSLLESVGPPWKPWEHVYALCKAMKGHVALYNSYGKYVVRLYWMGCWRKITVDDTMPFDRNDNLLLPTTTCYGELWPMLLSKALIKIASIDMNMAGKKELGEFTVLHALTGWHPEIIPLR
;
A
#
# COMPACT_ATOMS: atom_id res chain seq x y z
N MET A 1 25.93 -1.60 49.78
CA MET A 1 26.52 -1.06 48.54
C MET A 1 25.45 -1.07 47.47
N LEU A 2 24.98 0.11 47.09
CA LEU A 2 24.04 0.33 45.99
C LEU A 2 24.81 0.23 44.67
N SER A 3 24.29 -0.48 43.68
CA SER A 3 24.77 -0.40 42.30
C SER A 3 23.66 0.13 41.41
N SER A 4 24.02 1.21 40.72
CA SER A 4 23.20 2.13 39.96
C SER A 4 22.74 1.56 38.62
N THR A 5 21.53 1.96 38.23
CA THR A 5 20.99 1.97 36.87
C THR A 5 21.85 2.83 35.93
N ALA A 6 21.94 2.43 34.66
CA ALA A 6 22.42 3.28 33.58
C ALA A 6 21.40 3.24 32.42
N SER A 7 20.68 4.35 32.28
CA SER A 7 19.82 4.65 31.13
C SER A 7 20.66 5.32 30.05
N PHE A 8 20.61 4.83 28.82
CA PHE A 8 21.21 5.51 27.67
C PHE A 8 20.23 6.56 27.13
N VAL A 9 20.53 7.83 27.36
CA VAL A 9 19.88 8.98 26.72
C VAL A 9 20.68 9.32 25.46
N LEU A 10 20.09 9.18 24.28
CA LEU A 10 20.63 9.73 23.04
C LEU A 10 20.06 11.14 22.86
N SER A 11 20.86 12.14 23.24
CA SER A 11 20.70 13.53 22.82
C SER A 11 21.73 13.81 21.74
N CYS A 12 21.29 14.30 20.58
CA CYS A 12 22.18 14.94 19.63
C CYS A 12 21.55 16.26 19.16
N GLY A 13 22.20 17.35 19.56
CA GLY A 13 21.92 18.70 19.11
C GLY A 13 22.28 18.92 17.64
N TRP A 14 21.62 19.88 17.04
CA TRP A 14 21.88 20.39 15.70
C TRP A 14 22.99 21.45 15.79
N THR A 15 24.01 21.35 14.94
CA THR A 15 24.74 22.50 14.35
C THR A 15 25.62 22.00 13.20
N GLY A 16 25.61 22.73 12.08
CA GLY A 16 26.59 22.58 11.00
C GLY A 16 26.01 22.00 9.71
N GLY A 17 25.83 22.86 8.70
CA GLY A 17 25.44 22.46 7.35
C GLY A 17 26.60 21.86 6.58
N ILE A 18 26.35 20.69 5.98
CA ILE A 18 27.09 20.11 4.86
C ILE A 18 26.03 19.50 3.94
N THR A 19 26.14 19.78 2.64
CA THR A 19 25.33 19.18 1.58
C THR A 19 25.47 17.66 1.59
N GLU A 20 24.52 16.96 2.23
CA GLU A 20 24.42 15.50 2.15
C GLU A 20 23.68 15.11 0.87
N SER A 21 24.40 14.39 0.00
CA SER A 21 23.79 13.47 -0.97
C SER A 21 22.82 12.56 -0.22
N ARG A 22 21.54 12.55 -0.61
CA ARG A 22 20.51 11.64 -0.08
C ARG A 22 20.91 10.18 -0.35
N LYS A 23 21.73 9.60 0.53
CA LYS A 23 21.99 8.16 0.63
C LYS A 23 21.94 7.81 2.12
N GLY A 24 20.93 7.03 2.50
CA GLY A 24 21.02 6.21 3.72
C GLY A 24 20.16 6.59 4.93
N ARG A 25 18.99 7.21 4.77
CA ARG A 25 17.94 7.11 5.80
C ARG A 25 16.77 6.34 5.23
N TYR A 26 16.65 5.07 5.61
CA TYR A 26 15.44 4.29 5.34
C TYR A 26 14.24 5.05 5.92
N PRO A 27 13.15 5.23 5.16
CA PRO A 27 11.91 5.72 5.75
C PRO A 27 11.45 4.68 6.76
N LEU A 28 11.59 5.00 8.04
CA LEU A 28 11.03 4.17 9.10
C LEU A 28 9.55 4.51 9.19
N TRP A 29 8.72 3.76 8.45
CA TRP A 29 7.26 3.85 8.61
C TRP A 29 6.89 3.58 10.07
N PRO A 30 5.97 4.36 10.65
CA PRO A 30 5.58 4.16 12.03
C PRO A 30 4.95 2.78 12.23
N GLU A 31 5.14 2.21 13.41
CA GLU A 31 4.46 0.98 13.80
C GLU A 31 2.94 1.19 13.77
N TRP A 32 2.22 0.15 13.36
CA TRP A 32 0.78 0.16 13.26
C TRP A 32 0.15 0.34 14.64
N ASN A 33 -0.72 1.34 14.75
CA ASN A 33 -1.53 1.57 15.94
C ASN A 33 -2.95 1.95 15.50
N GLU A 34 -3.94 1.18 15.97
CA GLU A 34 -5.35 1.41 15.65
C GLU A 34 -5.84 2.78 16.11
N ALA A 35 -5.35 3.27 17.25
CA ALA A 35 -5.71 4.60 17.76
C ALA A 35 -5.24 5.71 16.81
N ASP A 36 -4.06 5.58 16.21
CA ASP A 36 -3.49 6.56 15.28
C ASP A 36 -4.24 6.59 13.95
N VAL A 37 -4.78 5.45 13.52
CA VAL A 37 -5.62 5.35 12.32
C VAL A 37 -7.03 5.89 12.60
N ASN A 38 -7.58 5.60 13.78
CA ASN A 38 -8.86 6.14 14.22
C ASN A 38 -8.84 7.66 14.45
N ALA A 39 -7.68 8.22 14.79
CA ALA A 39 -7.45 9.66 14.93
C ALA A 39 -7.02 10.34 13.61
N GLU A 40 -6.87 9.57 12.52
CA GLU A 40 -6.39 10.08 11.24
C GLU A 40 -7.33 11.14 10.69
N LYS A 41 -6.75 12.24 10.20
CA LYS A 41 -7.51 13.29 9.50
C LYS A 41 -7.46 12.97 8.02
N TRP A 42 -8.61 12.54 7.50
CA TRP A 42 -8.79 12.17 6.10
C TRP A 42 -9.02 13.38 5.18
N ASP A 43 -9.33 14.55 5.75
CA ASP A 43 -9.60 15.81 5.02
C ASP A 43 -8.75 16.98 5.54
N LEU A 44 -8.50 17.98 4.68
CA LEU A 44 -8.03 19.30 5.08
C LEU A 44 -9.19 20.14 5.67
N THR A 45 -9.57 19.85 6.91
CA THR A 45 -10.32 20.74 7.84
C THR A 45 -11.75 21.26 7.49
N LYS A 46 -12.72 20.78 8.30
CA LYS A 46 -13.96 21.41 8.83
C LYS A 46 -15.15 21.71 7.87
N PRO A 47 -16.41 21.57 8.38
CA PRO A 47 -17.61 21.84 7.61
C PRO A 47 -17.72 23.35 7.36
N ILE A 48 -17.70 23.75 6.09
CA ILE A 48 -18.12 25.08 5.69
C ILE A 48 -19.62 25.15 5.99
N LYS A 49 -19.98 25.92 7.03
CA LYS A 49 -21.36 26.34 7.27
C LYS A 49 -21.89 26.95 5.98
N GLU A 50 -23.07 26.48 5.58
CA GLU A 50 -23.88 26.97 4.48
C GLU A 50 -23.72 28.48 4.25
N LYS A 51 -23.27 28.84 3.06
CA LYS A 51 -23.68 30.07 2.40
C LYS A 51 -23.49 29.90 0.90
N GLU A 52 -24.61 29.74 0.21
CA GLU A 52 -24.70 29.87 -1.25
C GLU A 52 -24.06 31.18 -1.71
N LYS A 53 -23.17 31.10 -2.70
CA LYS A 53 -23.28 31.79 -4.00
C LYS A 53 -21.97 31.65 -4.82
N SER A 54 -22.16 31.17 -6.05
CA SER A 54 -21.35 31.36 -7.26
C SER A 54 -19.83 31.11 -7.25
N ILE A 55 -19.46 29.98 -7.87
CA ILE A 55 -18.43 29.84 -8.92
C ILE A 55 -17.10 30.57 -8.64
N LYS A 56 -16.24 29.93 -7.86
CA LYS A 56 -14.84 29.63 -8.20
C LYS A 56 -14.55 28.30 -7.52
N SER A 57 -14.22 27.27 -8.30
CA SER A 57 -13.82 25.97 -7.75
C SER A 57 -12.73 26.23 -6.71
N PRO A 58 -12.93 25.91 -5.42
CA PRO A 58 -11.83 25.98 -4.49
C PRO A 58 -10.78 25.03 -5.03
N ASN A 59 -9.55 25.51 -5.23
CA ASN A 59 -8.42 24.64 -5.53
C ASN A 59 -8.31 23.67 -4.34
N LEU A 60 -8.95 22.51 -4.46
CA LEU A 60 -8.81 21.43 -3.51
C LEU A 60 -7.36 20.97 -3.65
N ILE A 61 -6.53 21.40 -2.71
CA ILE A 61 -5.20 20.82 -2.54
C ILE A 61 -5.47 19.34 -2.27
N LEU A 62 -4.98 18.46 -3.15
CA LEU A 62 -5.10 17.02 -2.97
C LEU A 62 -3.92 16.51 -2.16
N PHE A 63 -4.09 15.39 -1.48
CA PHE A 63 -3.02 14.75 -0.74
C PHE A 63 -1.90 14.33 -1.69
N GLU A 64 -0.67 14.66 -1.32
CA GLU A 64 0.53 14.13 -1.95
C GLU A 64 1.31 13.35 -0.91
N ASP A 65 1.82 12.18 -1.30
CA ASP A 65 2.66 11.37 -0.43
C ASP A 65 3.93 12.16 -0.06
N PRO A 66 4.24 12.37 1.23
CA PRO A 66 5.45 13.07 1.66
C PRO A 66 6.75 12.42 1.17
N GLU A 67 6.72 11.12 0.88
CA GLU A 67 7.86 10.39 0.33
C GLU A 67 7.97 10.51 -1.20
N GLY A 68 6.99 11.14 -1.85
CA GLY A 68 6.94 11.37 -3.29
C GLY A 68 6.30 10.22 -4.06
N LYS A 69 6.56 10.18 -5.37
CA LYS A 69 6.07 9.12 -6.25
C LYS A 69 6.86 7.83 -6.03
N ILE A 70 6.18 6.68 -6.15
CA ILE A 70 6.85 5.38 -6.07
C ILE A 70 7.85 5.20 -7.22
N GLU A 71 8.90 4.44 -6.94
CA GLU A 71 9.90 4.01 -7.92
C GLU A 71 9.47 2.67 -8.51
N LEU A 72 9.09 2.64 -9.79
CA LEU A 72 8.76 1.40 -10.48
C LEU A 72 10.03 0.70 -11.02
N PRO A 73 10.00 -0.63 -11.20
CA PRO A 73 11.11 -1.35 -11.83
C PRO A 73 11.44 -0.83 -13.23
N PRO A 74 12.70 -0.94 -13.70
CA PRO A 74 13.10 -0.43 -15.01
C PRO A 74 12.33 -1.02 -16.21
N SER A 75 11.70 -2.18 -16.04
CA SER A 75 10.82 -2.80 -17.03
C SER A 75 9.52 -2.01 -17.26
N LEU A 76 9.11 -1.17 -16.31
CA LEU A 76 7.88 -0.36 -16.36
C LEU A 76 8.22 1.13 -16.46
N LYS A 77 8.09 1.68 -17.67
CA LYS A 77 8.44 3.09 -17.93
C LYS A 77 7.23 3.99 -17.74
N ILE A 78 7.29 4.81 -16.70
CA ILE A 78 6.28 5.83 -16.41
C ILE A 78 6.36 6.95 -17.44
N TYR A 79 5.20 7.37 -17.94
CA TYR A 79 5.02 8.52 -18.82
C TYR A 79 4.22 9.63 -18.15
N THR A 80 3.11 9.29 -17.51
CA THR A 80 2.21 10.25 -16.83
C THR A 80 1.74 9.71 -15.49
N TRP A 81 1.22 10.61 -14.65
CA TRP A 81 0.56 10.31 -13.39
C TRP A 81 -0.85 10.88 -13.42
N ARG A 82 -1.86 10.06 -13.10
CA ARG A 82 -3.28 10.45 -13.13
C ARG A 82 -3.98 10.03 -11.83
N ARG A 83 -4.89 10.84 -11.31
CA ARG A 83 -5.78 10.51 -10.18
C ARG A 83 -6.97 9.67 -10.67
N PRO A 84 -7.70 8.97 -9.79
CA PRO A 84 -8.83 8.13 -10.18
C PRO A 84 -9.90 8.86 -11.00
N HIS A 85 -10.23 10.09 -10.64
CA HIS A 85 -11.24 10.90 -11.35
C HIS A 85 -10.82 11.30 -12.78
N GLU A 86 -9.55 11.17 -13.14
CA GLU A 86 -9.05 11.50 -14.46
C GLU A 86 -9.17 10.33 -15.44
N PHE A 87 -9.24 9.08 -14.97
CA PHE A 87 -9.35 7.89 -15.83
C PHE A 87 -10.62 7.06 -15.58
N ILE A 88 -11.18 7.07 -14.37
CA ILE A 88 -12.44 6.39 -14.06
C ILE A 88 -13.60 7.36 -14.33
N THR A 89 -14.06 7.41 -15.59
CA THR A 89 -15.09 8.37 -16.03
C THR A 89 -16.51 7.82 -16.01
N GLU A 90 -16.68 6.50 -16.11
CA GLU A 90 -18.00 5.87 -16.26
C GLU A 90 -18.78 5.76 -14.94
N LYS A 91 -18.07 5.79 -13.80
CA LYS A 91 -18.66 5.69 -12.46
C LYS A 91 -17.78 6.32 -11.39
N LEU A 92 -18.34 6.51 -10.20
CA LEU A 92 -17.56 6.96 -9.05
C LEU A 92 -16.56 5.87 -8.62
N PRO A 93 -15.29 6.22 -8.40
CA PRO A 93 -14.31 5.31 -7.84
C PRO A 93 -14.74 4.79 -6.46
N VAL A 94 -14.43 3.52 -6.19
CA VAL A 94 -14.63 2.88 -4.89
C VAL A 94 -13.37 2.11 -4.51
N VAL A 95 -13.10 1.94 -3.21
CA VAL A 95 -11.94 1.13 -2.81
C VAL A 95 -12.17 -0.33 -3.20
N ILE A 96 -13.37 -0.85 -2.92
CA ILE A 96 -13.79 -2.22 -3.22
C ILE A 96 -15.25 -2.21 -3.70
N GLU A 97 -15.56 -3.00 -4.71
CA GLU A 97 -16.91 -3.17 -5.27
C GLU A 97 -17.37 -4.63 -5.16
N ARG A 98 -16.48 -5.57 -5.49
CA ARG A 98 -16.73 -7.01 -5.48
C ARG A 98 -15.89 -7.69 -4.41
N GLU A 99 -16.54 -8.04 -3.29
CA GLU A 99 -15.87 -8.70 -2.16
C GLU A 99 -15.76 -10.23 -2.24
N THR A 100 -16.40 -10.86 -3.23
CA THR A 100 -16.52 -12.33 -3.29
C THR A 100 -15.47 -12.99 -4.18
N SER A 101 -14.93 -12.25 -5.15
CA SER A 101 -13.92 -12.73 -6.08
C SER A 101 -13.23 -11.55 -6.77
N PHE A 102 -12.05 -11.79 -7.33
CA PHE A 102 -11.35 -10.84 -8.19
C PHE A 102 -10.50 -11.60 -9.20
N ASP A 103 -10.15 -10.92 -10.29
CA ASP A 103 -9.22 -11.42 -11.30
C ASP A 103 -8.16 -10.34 -11.55
N LEU A 104 -6.91 -10.65 -11.16
CA LEU A 104 -5.75 -9.82 -11.39
C LEU A 104 -4.88 -10.31 -12.57
N ILE A 105 -5.28 -11.37 -13.29
CA ILE A 105 -4.51 -11.87 -14.43
C ILE A 105 -4.99 -11.20 -15.71
N ALA A 106 -6.30 -11.28 -16.01
CA ALA A 106 -6.84 -10.86 -17.31
C ALA A 106 -6.62 -9.37 -17.61
N ALA A 107 -6.69 -8.50 -16.59
CA ALA A 107 -6.56 -7.06 -16.75
C ALA A 107 -5.11 -6.53 -16.75
N ASN A 108 -4.11 -7.40 -16.54
CA ASN A 108 -2.75 -6.98 -16.22
C ASN A 108 -1.66 -7.63 -17.08
N GLU A 109 -2.01 -8.23 -18.23
CA GLU A 109 -1.06 -8.90 -19.12
C GLU A 109 0.14 -8.00 -19.49
N HIS A 110 -0.10 -6.71 -19.72
CA HIS A 110 0.92 -5.72 -20.11
C HIS A 110 1.97 -5.44 -19.02
N ILE A 111 1.65 -5.62 -17.74
CA ILE A 111 2.62 -5.44 -16.64
C ILE A 111 3.30 -6.75 -16.22
N MET A 112 2.87 -7.90 -16.74
CA MET A 112 3.45 -9.22 -16.41
C MET A 112 4.91 -9.37 -16.87
N ALA A 113 5.46 -8.46 -17.66
CA ALA A 113 6.89 -8.45 -17.98
C ALA A 113 7.75 -8.14 -16.75
N SER A 114 7.23 -7.35 -15.79
CA SER A 114 7.92 -7.05 -14.52
C SER A 114 7.89 -8.26 -13.58
N GLU A 115 9.06 -8.61 -13.03
CA GLU A 115 9.18 -9.63 -11.99
C GLU A 115 8.39 -9.22 -10.74
N LEU A 116 8.55 -7.97 -10.28
CA LEU A 116 7.85 -7.47 -9.10
C LEU A 116 6.32 -7.56 -9.26
N MET A 117 5.77 -7.15 -10.41
CA MET A 117 4.33 -7.21 -10.65
C MET A 117 3.81 -8.65 -10.71
N ARG A 118 4.55 -9.57 -11.34
CA ARG A 118 4.20 -11.00 -11.33
C ARG A 118 4.09 -11.52 -9.89
N TRP A 119 5.07 -11.23 -9.04
CA TRP A 119 5.06 -11.67 -7.64
C TRP A 119 3.90 -11.06 -6.84
N ILE A 120 3.67 -9.75 -6.98
CA ILE A 120 2.54 -9.07 -6.32
C ILE A 120 1.21 -9.74 -6.71
N ILE A 121 0.98 -9.92 -8.01
CA ILE A 121 -0.27 -10.51 -8.50
C ILE A 121 -0.40 -11.97 -8.08
N SER A 122 0.64 -12.78 -8.30
CA SER A 122 0.62 -14.21 -7.99
C SER A 122 0.40 -14.48 -6.51
N GLU A 123 1.10 -13.77 -5.62
CA GLU A 123 0.99 -14.02 -4.18
C GLU A 123 -0.33 -13.52 -3.58
N ILE A 124 -0.91 -12.41 -4.10
CA ILE A 124 -2.27 -11.98 -3.71
C ILE A 124 -3.30 -13.02 -4.13
N ILE A 125 -3.25 -13.52 -5.37
CA ILE A 125 -4.18 -14.54 -5.87
C ILE A 125 -4.04 -15.84 -5.06
N MET A 126 -2.80 -16.30 -4.85
CA MET A 126 -2.51 -17.51 -4.10
C MET A 126 -3.03 -17.41 -2.67
N LEU A 127 -2.70 -16.33 -1.96
CA LEU A 127 -3.12 -16.14 -0.58
C LEU A 127 -4.65 -16.07 -0.45
N TRP A 128 -5.32 -15.33 -1.33
CA TRP A 128 -6.78 -15.31 -1.37
C TRP A 128 -7.37 -16.72 -1.60
N ALA A 129 -6.87 -17.46 -2.59
CA ALA A 129 -7.35 -18.80 -2.90
C ALA A 129 -7.16 -19.76 -1.72
N THR A 130 -6.00 -19.72 -1.07
CA THR A 130 -5.69 -20.52 0.12
C THR A 130 -6.61 -20.16 1.29
N CYS A 131 -6.86 -18.87 1.54
CA CYS A 131 -7.69 -18.43 2.65
C CYS A 131 -9.19 -18.68 2.44
N GLN A 132 -9.63 -18.83 1.19
CA GLN A 132 -11.02 -19.15 0.86
C GLN A 132 -11.31 -20.65 0.76
N ASP A 133 -10.28 -21.51 0.69
CA ASP A 133 -10.49 -22.96 0.56
C ASP A 133 -10.97 -23.59 1.87
N THR A 134 -12.28 -23.86 1.92
CA THR A 134 -12.96 -24.49 3.07
C THR A 134 -12.58 -25.96 3.30
N LYS A 135 -11.85 -26.59 2.37
CA LYS A 135 -11.44 -28.00 2.42
C LYS A 135 -10.02 -28.20 2.98
N LEU A 136 -9.25 -27.14 3.18
CA LEU A 136 -7.95 -27.25 3.86
C LEU A 136 -8.19 -27.66 5.33
N ASN A 137 -7.64 -28.80 5.71
CA ASN A 137 -7.87 -29.46 7.01
C ASN A 137 -7.30 -28.70 8.22
N ASP A 138 -6.47 -27.68 8.00
CA ASP A 138 -5.87 -26.83 9.04
C ASP A 138 -6.71 -25.58 9.34
N LYS A 139 -8.03 -25.77 9.40
CA LYS A 139 -8.96 -24.72 9.86
C LYS A 139 -8.56 -24.15 11.21
N SER A 140 -7.98 -24.94 12.13
CA SER A 140 -7.57 -24.42 13.44
C SER A 140 -6.43 -23.39 13.35
N LEU A 141 -5.47 -23.56 12.43
CA LEU A 141 -4.38 -22.60 12.22
C LEU A 141 -4.92 -21.33 11.53
N LEU A 142 -5.78 -21.47 10.53
CA LEU A 142 -6.34 -20.33 9.81
C LEU A 142 -7.39 -19.55 10.63
N GLU A 143 -8.24 -20.25 11.39
CA GLU A 143 -9.23 -19.68 12.31
C GLU A 143 -8.58 -18.97 13.51
N SER A 144 -7.39 -19.43 13.94
CA SER A 144 -6.60 -18.71 14.95
C SER A 144 -6.10 -17.34 14.46
N VAL A 145 -6.04 -17.16 13.13
CA VAL A 145 -5.62 -15.90 12.47
C VAL A 145 -6.83 -14.99 12.18
N GLY A 146 -8.07 -15.50 12.25
CA GLY A 146 -9.30 -14.72 12.14
C GLY A 146 -10.15 -15.08 10.90
N PRO A 147 -11.02 -14.17 10.41
CA PRO A 147 -11.81 -14.37 9.20
C PRO A 147 -10.89 -14.57 8.00
N PRO A 148 -11.41 -15.13 6.89
CA PRO A 148 -10.61 -15.32 5.68
C PRO A 148 -9.98 -13.99 5.27
N TRP A 149 -8.66 -14.02 5.10
CA TRP A 149 -7.87 -12.86 4.70
C TRP A 149 -8.43 -12.24 3.41
N LYS A 150 -8.57 -10.92 3.38
CA LYS A 150 -8.99 -10.17 2.20
C LYS A 150 -7.96 -9.10 1.84
N PRO A 151 -7.55 -8.95 0.56
CA PRO A 151 -6.49 -8.00 0.20
C PRO A 151 -6.88 -6.54 0.47
N TRP A 152 -8.15 -6.16 0.28
CA TRP A 152 -8.62 -4.81 0.55
C TRP A 152 -8.69 -4.44 2.04
N GLU A 153 -8.66 -5.40 2.97
CA GLU A 153 -8.58 -5.13 4.42
C GLU A 153 -7.21 -4.58 4.85
N HIS A 154 -6.23 -4.54 3.94
CA HIS A 154 -4.99 -3.81 4.16
C HIS A 154 -5.14 -2.30 3.99
N VAL A 155 -6.20 -1.83 3.31
CA VAL A 155 -6.38 -0.44 2.89
C VAL A 155 -7.36 0.25 3.82
N TYR A 156 -6.99 1.45 4.29
CA TYR A 156 -7.74 2.26 5.22
C TYR A 156 -7.93 3.67 4.67
N ALA A 157 -9.18 4.12 4.65
CA ALA A 157 -9.58 5.50 4.39
C ALA A 157 -11.02 5.70 4.87
N LEU A 158 -11.25 6.80 5.60
CA LEU A 158 -12.59 7.18 6.09
C LEU A 158 -13.31 6.07 6.86
N CYS A 159 -12.55 5.19 7.53
CA CYS A 159 -13.04 4.04 8.26
C CYS A 159 -12.38 3.97 9.64
N LYS A 160 -12.95 3.16 10.54
CA LYS A 160 -12.32 2.82 11.82
C LYS A 160 -11.38 1.64 11.62
N ALA A 161 -10.24 1.66 12.32
CA ALA A 161 -9.36 0.51 12.44
C ALA A 161 -10.01 -0.54 13.34
N MET A 162 -10.79 -1.41 12.71
CA MET A 162 -11.45 -2.54 13.35
C MET A 162 -11.52 -3.71 12.37
N LYS A 163 -11.79 -4.89 12.92
CA LYS A 163 -11.97 -6.12 12.16
C LYS A 163 -13.17 -6.02 11.21
N GLY A 164 -12.99 -6.43 9.95
CA GLY A 164 -14.02 -6.36 8.91
C GLY A 164 -14.39 -4.94 8.48
N HIS A 165 -13.49 -3.97 8.67
CA HIS A 165 -13.69 -2.62 8.14
C HIS A 165 -13.72 -2.64 6.61
N VAL A 166 -14.36 -1.63 6.03
CA VAL A 166 -14.35 -1.36 4.61
C VAL A 166 -13.89 0.08 4.43
N ALA A 167 -12.79 0.27 3.71
CA ALA A 167 -12.34 1.61 3.36
C ALA A 167 -13.25 2.25 2.31
N LEU A 168 -13.48 3.55 2.45
CA LEU A 168 -14.27 4.33 1.51
C LEU A 168 -13.36 5.12 0.57
N TYR A 169 -13.89 5.46 -0.61
CA TYR A 169 -13.21 6.35 -1.52
C TYR A 169 -12.99 7.72 -0.87
N ASN A 170 -11.73 8.12 -0.74
CA ASN A 170 -11.35 9.44 -0.25
C ASN A 170 -10.98 10.33 -1.44
N SER A 171 -11.83 11.32 -1.73
CA SER A 171 -11.61 12.28 -2.81
C SER A 171 -10.44 13.24 -2.57
N TYR A 172 -9.98 13.38 -1.32
CA TYR A 172 -8.72 14.07 -1.00
C TYR A 172 -7.48 13.25 -1.41
N GLY A 173 -7.65 11.95 -1.72
CA GLY A 173 -6.59 11.11 -2.27
C GLY A 173 -5.62 10.56 -1.24
N LYS A 174 -5.95 10.58 0.06
CA LYS A 174 -5.13 10.04 1.15
C LYS A 174 -5.60 8.66 1.60
N TYR A 175 -4.67 7.71 1.59
CA TYR A 175 -4.90 6.33 2.04
C TYR A 175 -3.78 5.87 2.96
N VAL A 176 -4.13 4.96 3.87
CA VAL A 176 -3.18 4.25 4.72
C VAL A 176 -3.25 2.76 4.37
N VAL A 177 -2.10 2.11 4.25
CA VAL A 177 -1.99 0.68 4.02
C VAL A 177 -1.22 0.04 5.17
N ARG A 178 -1.76 -1.05 5.71
CA ARG A 178 -1.15 -1.84 6.79
C ARG A 178 -0.33 -2.98 6.19
N LEU A 179 1.00 -2.93 6.27
CA LEU A 179 1.87 -4.02 5.79
C LEU A 179 2.89 -4.40 6.86
N TYR A 180 3.34 -5.65 6.85
CA TYR A 180 4.37 -6.14 7.76
C TYR A 180 5.76 -5.83 7.21
N TRP A 181 6.63 -5.24 8.02
CA TRP A 181 7.99 -4.91 7.60
C TRP A 181 8.93 -4.79 8.81
N MET A 182 10.10 -5.43 8.70
CA MET A 182 11.13 -5.45 9.75
C MET A 182 10.58 -5.86 11.13
N GLY A 183 9.79 -6.93 11.19
CA GLY A 183 9.35 -7.53 12.44
C GLY A 183 8.05 -6.97 13.05
N CYS A 184 7.46 -5.93 12.48
CA CYS A 184 6.17 -5.40 12.96
C CYS A 184 5.28 -4.86 11.82
N TRP A 185 3.99 -4.71 12.13
CA TRP A 185 3.04 -4.06 11.23
C TRP A 185 3.35 -2.57 11.13
N ARG A 186 3.35 -2.01 9.93
CA ARG A 186 3.66 -0.63 9.63
C ARG A 186 2.45 0.09 9.05
N LYS A 187 2.34 1.38 9.37
CA LYS A 187 1.39 2.31 8.78
C LYS A 187 2.06 3.01 7.59
N ILE A 188 1.73 2.57 6.39
CA ILE A 188 2.30 3.11 5.15
C ILE A 188 1.28 4.04 4.51
N THR A 189 1.61 5.31 4.38
CA THR A 189 0.74 6.28 3.72
C THR A 189 1.04 6.33 2.23
N VAL A 190 -0.01 6.40 1.41
CA VAL A 190 0.08 6.55 -0.05
C VAL A 190 -0.94 7.58 -0.54
N ASP A 191 -0.60 8.29 -1.60
CA ASP A 191 -1.58 9.06 -2.39
C ASP A 191 -2.24 8.18 -3.47
N ASP A 192 -3.33 8.67 -4.09
CA ASP A 192 -4.05 7.96 -5.16
C ASP A 192 -3.62 8.32 -6.59
N THR A 193 -2.45 8.95 -6.77
CA THR A 193 -1.92 9.14 -8.13
C THR A 193 -1.37 7.83 -8.69
N MET A 194 -1.77 7.50 -9.91
CA MET A 194 -1.46 6.23 -10.55
C MET A 194 -0.55 6.44 -11.76
N PRO A 195 0.49 5.60 -11.96
CA PRO A 195 1.43 5.72 -13.05
C PRO A 195 0.88 5.10 -14.34
N PHE A 196 1.03 5.79 -15.47
CA PHE A 196 0.63 5.31 -16.79
C PHE A 196 1.83 5.27 -17.75
N ASP A 197 1.82 4.34 -18.70
CA ASP A 197 2.81 4.28 -19.78
C ASP A 197 2.46 5.22 -20.95
N ARG A 198 3.28 5.18 -22.00
CA ARG A 198 3.08 6.01 -23.22
C ARG A 198 1.83 5.64 -24.03
N ASN A 199 1.33 4.43 -23.84
CA ASN A 199 0.16 3.90 -24.53
C ASN A 199 -1.12 4.09 -23.69
N ASP A 200 -1.05 4.86 -22.61
CA ASP A 200 -2.12 5.08 -21.63
C ASP A 200 -2.56 3.81 -20.88
N ASN A 201 -1.66 2.83 -20.75
CA ASN A 201 -1.88 1.68 -19.87
C ASN A 201 -1.46 2.02 -18.44
N LEU A 202 -2.31 1.68 -17.48
CA LEU A 202 -2.01 1.77 -16.06
C LEU A 202 -0.91 0.77 -15.67
N LEU A 203 0.11 1.23 -14.96
CA LEU A 203 1.30 0.45 -14.57
C LEU A 203 1.20 -0.16 -13.17
N LEU A 204 -0.01 -0.29 -12.63
CA LEU A 204 -0.30 -0.97 -11.37
C LEU A 204 -1.35 -2.05 -11.60
N PRO A 205 -1.38 -3.13 -10.78
CA PRO A 205 -2.41 -4.13 -10.84
C PRO A 205 -3.81 -3.52 -10.73
N THR A 206 -4.74 -4.09 -11.49
CA THR A 206 -6.18 -3.78 -11.48
C THR A 206 -7.02 -5.04 -11.49
N THR A 207 -8.27 -4.96 -11.07
CA THR A 207 -9.23 -6.04 -11.34
C THR A 207 -9.98 -5.78 -12.64
N THR A 208 -10.76 -6.76 -13.07
CA THR A 208 -11.78 -6.57 -14.12
C THR A 208 -12.92 -5.63 -13.69
N CYS A 209 -12.98 -5.22 -12.42
CA CYS A 209 -13.89 -4.18 -11.94
C CYS A 209 -13.20 -2.81 -12.04
N TYR A 210 -13.40 -2.11 -13.16
CA TYR A 210 -12.69 -0.86 -13.51
C TYR A 210 -12.75 0.28 -12.46
N GLY A 211 -13.71 0.26 -11.53
CA GLY A 211 -13.84 1.29 -10.49
C GLY A 211 -13.11 1.01 -9.18
N GLU A 212 -12.48 -0.17 -9.02
CA GLU A 212 -11.85 -0.59 -7.77
C GLU A 212 -10.44 -0.02 -7.60
N LEU A 213 -10.18 0.58 -6.43
CA LEU A 213 -8.88 1.17 -6.12
C LEU A 213 -7.96 0.27 -5.28
N TRP A 214 -8.50 -0.72 -4.57
CA TRP A 214 -7.70 -1.56 -3.67
C TRP A 214 -6.47 -2.21 -4.33
N PRO A 215 -6.49 -2.72 -5.59
CA PRO A 215 -5.33 -3.40 -6.14
C PRO A 215 -4.19 -2.40 -6.39
N MET A 216 -4.54 -1.21 -6.88
CA MET A 216 -3.59 -0.13 -7.13
C MET A 216 -3.00 0.40 -5.81
N LEU A 217 -3.85 0.69 -4.81
CA LEU A 217 -3.42 1.23 -3.51
C LEU A 217 -2.53 0.25 -2.75
N LEU A 218 -2.93 -1.02 -2.69
CA LEU A 218 -2.16 -2.07 -2.03
C LEU A 218 -0.81 -2.30 -2.72
N SER A 219 -0.82 -2.43 -4.05
CA SER A 219 0.39 -2.65 -4.84
C SER A 219 1.35 -1.47 -4.73
N LYS A 220 0.82 -0.23 -4.73
CA LYS A 220 1.63 0.98 -4.55
C LYS A 220 2.38 0.97 -3.21
N ALA A 221 1.72 0.55 -2.12
CA ALA A 221 2.38 0.40 -0.82
C ALA A 221 3.40 -0.75 -0.81
N LEU A 222 3.11 -1.89 -1.44
CA LEU A 222 4.06 -3.00 -1.57
C LEU A 222 5.32 -2.59 -2.35
N ILE A 223 5.16 -1.87 -3.47
CA ILE A 223 6.28 -1.36 -4.27
C ILE A 223 7.11 -0.36 -3.47
N LYS A 224 6.47 0.47 -2.64
CA LYS A 224 7.15 1.42 -1.77
C LYS A 224 8.05 0.72 -0.74
N ILE A 225 7.67 -0.47 -0.24
CA ILE A 225 8.56 -1.31 0.57
C ILE A 225 9.65 -1.93 -0.31
N ALA A 226 9.27 -2.56 -1.42
CA ALA A 226 10.18 -3.29 -2.30
C ALA A 226 11.29 -2.39 -2.89
N SER A 227 11.01 -1.10 -3.11
CA SER A 227 12.00 -0.15 -3.64
C SER A 227 13.21 0.05 -2.71
N ILE A 228 13.08 -0.24 -1.41
CA ILE A 228 14.20 -0.26 -0.48
C ILE A 228 15.23 -1.32 -0.92
N ASP A 229 14.75 -2.52 -1.26
CA ASP A 229 15.58 -3.66 -1.63
C ASP A 229 16.05 -3.57 -3.09
N MET A 230 15.23 -3.03 -4.00
CA MET A 230 15.61 -2.77 -5.40
C MET A 230 16.87 -1.92 -5.51
N ASN A 231 17.01 -0.92 -4.64
CA ASN A 231 18.17 -0.05 -4.58
C ASN A 231 19.45 -0.77 -4.10
N MET A 232 19.33 -1.96 -3.50
CA MET A 232 20.45 -2.79 -3.04
C MET A 232 20.72 -4.01 -3.93
N ALA A 233 19.68 -4.57 -4.56
CA ALA A 233 19.71 -5.89 -5.19
C ALA A 233 20.28 -5.93 -6.64
N GLY A 234 20.68 -4.80 -7.22
CA GLY A 234 21.23 -4.77 -8.57
C GLY A 234 20.19 -5.12 -9.65
N LYS A 235 20.39 -6.21 -10.41
CA LYS A 235 19.59 -6.55 -11.62
C LYS A 235 18.24 -7.22 -11.36
N LYS A 236 17.94 -7.66 -10.12
CA LYS A 236 16.66 -8.31 -9.77
C LYS A 236 15.67 -7.27 -9.25
N GLU A 237 14.41 -7.34 -9.68
CA GLU A 237 13.40 -6.35 -9.28
C GLU A 237 12.83 -6.63 -7.89
N LEU A 238 12.90 -7.87 -7.41
CA LEU A 238 12.36 -8.25 -6.10
C LEU A 238 13.40 -8.25 -4.98
N GLY A 239 14.68 -8.51 -5.28
CA GLY A 239 15.70 -8.64 -4.24
C GLY A 239 15.39 -9.75 -3.22
N GLU A 240 15.41 -9.41 -1.93
CA GLU A 240 15.02 -10.29 -0.81
C GLU A 240 13.59 -10.05 -0.32
N PHE A 241 12.88 -9.09 -0.93
CA PHE A 241 11.50 -8.79 -0.59
C PHE A 241 10.58 -9.98 -0.89
N THR A 242 9.63 -10.24 0.00
CA THR A 242 8.60 -11.27 -0.21
C THR A 242 7.22 -10.64 0.01
N VAL A 243 6.35 -10.71 -0.99
CA VAL A 243 5.03 -10.06 -0.94
C VAL A 243 4.17 -10.72 0.15
N LEU A 244 4.24 -12.05 0.28
CA LEU A 244 3.54 -12.86 1.26
C LEU A 244 3.93 -12.43 2.67
N HIS A 245 5.22 -12.24 2.93
CA HIS A 245 5.70 -11.76 4.22
C HIS A 245 5.18 -10.36 4.50
N ALA A 246 5.20 -9.45 3.52
CA ALA A 246 4.67 -8.10 3.68
C ALA A 246 3.15 -8.08 3.93
N LEU A 247 2.40 -9.03 3.37
CA LEU A 247 0.95 -9.14 3.55
C LEU A 247 0.56 -9.87 4.84
N THR A 248 1.38 -10.78 5.36
CA THR A 248 0.95 -11.70 6.44
C THR A 248 1.85 -11.72 7.67
N GLY A 249 3.11 -11.29 7.52
CA GLY A 249 4.18 -11.55 8.48
C GLY A 249 4.71 -12.99 8.47
N TRP A 250 4.18 -13.87 7.62
CA TRP A 250 4.63 -15.26 7.51
C TRP A 250 5.97 -15.34 6.77
N HIS A 251 6.84 -16.25 7.18
CA HIS A 251 8.09 -16.52 6.48
C HIS A 251 7.89 -17.72 5.53
N PRO A 252 8.11 -17.56 4.22
CA PRO A 252 8.02 -18.67 3.29
C PRO A 252 9.19 -19.64 3.49
N GLU A 253 8.90 -20.94 3.53
CA GLU A 253 9.91 -21.99 3.49
C GLU A 253 10.01 -22.55 2.06
N ILE A 254 11.22 -22.54 1.49
CA ILE A 254 11.46 -23.04 0.13
C ILE A 254 11.90 -24.49 0.21
N ILE A 255 11.04 -25.40 -0.26
CA ILE A 255 11.33 -26.84 -0.30
C ILE A 255 11.67 -27.23 -1.74
N PRO A 256 12.92 -27.64 -2.04
CA PRO A 256 13.29 -28.11 -3.37
C PRO A 256 12.53 -29.38 -3.74
N LEU A 257 11.93 -29.40 -4.92
CA LEU A 257 11.33 -30.62 -5.47
C LEU A 257 12.45 -31.61 -5.85
N ARG A 258 12.26 -32.89 -5.52
CA ARG A 258 13.16 -33.98 -5.87
C ARG A 258 12.72 -34.68 -7.14
#